data_AF-A0A7S2F2M4-F1
#
_entry.id   AF-A0A7S2F2M4-F1
#
_cell.length_a   1.000
_cell.length_b   1.000
_cell.length_c   1.000
_cell.angle_alpha   90.00
_cell.angle_beta   90.00
_cell.angle_gamma   90.00
#
_symmetry.space_group_name_H-M   'P 1'
#
loop_
_entity.id
_entity.type
_entity.pdbx_description
1 polymer ?
#
loop_
_entity_poly.entity_id
_entity_poly.type
_entity_poly.pdbx_seq_one_letter_code
_entity_poly.pdbx_strand_id
1 'polypeptide(L)'
;HPTFGWRGSHSAGLIYVFPDGPQLKRTSPDFNPSWVHNRSPRLSALEVRDTFKERMGWTDRETVALIGGGHTLGRTHGNCNLAGSKWDRQPPYNEEGPYFEAVPGSGRGPTDGTCGTGPLAGLGPNTVSSGFDGAWTRTPSKWNYDFFNATLSERWEPVKSPFGADQWWTADRKSNYANTRRLTSDVSLAADGTYRRIAQEYLNDHAKFDSNFADAWFKLVHRSADHPHQDDLERDVRFCTHFEFLH
;
A
#
# COMPACT_ATOMS: atom_id res chain seq x y z
N HIS A 1 -0.07 -32.84 7.60
CA HIS A 1 0.46 -31.52 7.20
C HIS A 1 0.55 -30.65 8.44
N PRO A 2 1.74 -30.12 8.80
CA PRO A 2 1.85 -29.30 10.00
C PRO A 2 1.11 -27.98 9.76
N THR A 3 0.33 -27.59 10.77
CA THR A 3 -0.47 -26.38 10.87
C THR A 3 0.41 -25.13 10.84
N PHE A 4 0.73 -24.61 9.66
CA PHE A 4 1.11 -23.22 9.55
C PHE A 4 -0.13 -22.39 9.87
N GLY A 5 -0.13 -21.70 11.01
CA GLY A 5 -1.21 -20.80 11.40
C GLY A 5 -1.54 -19.83 10.28
N TRP A 6 -2.82 -19.68 9.98
CA TRP A 6 -3.36 -18.88 8.89
C TRP A 6 -3.09 -17.39 9.16
N ARG A 7 -1.96 -16.86 8.68
CA ARG A 7 -1.63 -15.44 8.81
C ARG A 7 -2.23 -14.68 7.64
N GLY A 8 -3.07 -13.67 7.90
CA GLY A 8 -3.63 -12.79 6.85
C GLY A 8 -2.59 -11.94 6.10
N SER A 9 -1.35 -11.88 6.60
CA SER A 9 -0.23 -11.14 6.01
C SER A 9 0.99 -12.03 5.75
N HIS A 10 1.85 -11.58 4.81
CA HIS A 10 3.17 -12.17 4.56
C HIS A 10 4.23 -11.83 5.61
N SER A 11 3.99 -10.88 6.52
CA SER A 11 4.93 -10.55 7.60
C SER A 11 4.21 -10.12 8.87
N ALA A 12 4.85 -10.38 10.03
CA ALA A 12 4.45 -9.72 11.27
C ALA A 12 4.61 -8.19 11.12
N GLY A 13 3.65 -7.44 11.66
CA GLY A 13 3.63 -5.97 11.62
C GLY A 13 3.11 -5.35 10.31
N LEU A 14 2.73 -6.16 9.31
CA LEU A 14 2.08 -5.68 8.08
C LEU A 14 0.59 -6.06 8.05
N ILE A 15 -0.20 -5.25 7.34
CA ILE A 15 -1.64 -5.53 7.16
C ILE A 15 -1.87 -6.65 6.13
N TYR A 16 -1.23 -6.56 4.95
CA TYR A 16 -1.35 -7.56 3.88
C TYR A 16 0.02 -7.94 3.31
N VAL A 17 0.62 -7.05 2.51
CA VAL A 17 1.85 -7.31 1.74
C VAL A 17 2.94 -6.29 2.04
N PHE A 18 4.17 -6.60 1.62
CA PHE A 18 5.25 -5.62 1.54
C PHE A 18 4.94 -4.60 0.42
N PRO A 19 4.84 -3.29 0.70
CA PRO A 19 4.46 -2.33 -0.33
C PRO A 19 5.51 -2.17 -1.43
N ASP A 20 6.79 -2.33 -1.08
CA ASP A 20 7.92 -2.37 -2.01
C ASP A 20 8.00 -3.68 -2.81
N GLY A 21 7.15 -4.68 -2.54
CA GLY A 21 7.06 -5.96 -3.27
C GLY A 21 7.70 -7.14 -2.52
N PRO A 22 7.74 -8.35 -3.08
CA PRO A 22 8.21 -9.54 -2.37
C PRO A 22 9.70 -9.49 -2.00
N GLN A 23 10.07 -9.90 -0.78
CA GLN A 23 11.47 -10.01 -0.34
C GLN A 23 12.15 -11.28 -0.88
N LEU A 24 12.42 -11.32 -2.18
CA LEU A 24 13.04 -12.50 -2.80
C LEU A 24 14.47 -12.70 -2.30
N LYS A 25 14.77 -13.92 -1.85
CA LYS A 25 16.14 -14.36 -1.62
C LYS A 25 16.88 -14.49 -2.95
N ARG A 26 18.20 -14.24 -2.95
CA ARG A 26 19.08 -14.43 -4.12
C ARG A 26 19.03 -15.83 -4.73
N THR A 27 18.62 -16.82 -3.94
CA THR A 27 18.47 -18.22 -4.35
C THR A 27 17.11 -18.53 -4.98
N SER A 28 16.17 -17.58 -5.00
CA SER A 28 14.86 -17.78 -5.62
C SER A 28 15.02 -17.89 -7.14
N PRO A 29 14.36 -18.86 -7.82
CA PRO A 29 14.41 -18.96 -9.28
C PRO A 29 13.78 -17.76 -9.98
N ASP A 30 12.85 -17.05 -9.31
CA ASP A 30 12.26 -15.82 -9.80
C ASP A 30 13.07 -14.56 -9.44
N PHE A 31 14.25 -14.70 -8.81
CA PHE A 31 15.10 -13.56 -8.50
C PHE A 31 15.65 -12.92 -9.77
N ASN A 32 15.42 -11.62 -9.95
CA ASN A 32 16.04 -10.85 -11.01
C ASN A 32 16.70 -9.58 -10.44
N PRO A 33 18.03 -9.43 -10.57
CA PRO A 33 18.75 -8.28 -10.02
C PRO A 33 18.47 -6.95 -10.75
N SER A 34 17.87 -6.98 -11.95
CA SER A 34 17.45 -5.75 -12.65
C SER A 34 16.09 -5.24 -12.16
N TRP A 35 15.33 -6.07 -11.43
CA TRP A 35 14.19 -5.60 -10.68
C TRP A 35 14.70 -4.91 -9.44
N VAL A 36 14.15 -3.74 -9.17
CA VAL A 36 14.69 -2.83 -8.18
C VAL A 36 14.74 -3.50 -6.82
N HIS A 37 15.98 -3.75 -6.40
CA HIS A 37 16.40 -4.43 -5.18
C HIS A 37 15.62 -5.73 -4.87
N ASN A 38 15.37 -6.53 -5.93
CA ASN A 38 14.71 -7.85 -5.93
C ASN A 38 13.18 -7.84 -5.92
N ARG A 39 12.53 -6.72 -6.24
CA ARG A 39 11.08 -6.56 -6.09
C ARG A 39 10.34 -6.58 -7.42
N SER A 40 9.49 -7.59 -7.61
CA SER A 40 8.78 -7.85 -8.87
C SER A 40 7.33 -7.37 -8.79
N PRO A 41 6.84 -6.48 -9.68
CA PRO A 41 5.41 -6.19 -9.78
C PRO A 41 4.58 -7.45 -10.04
N ARG A 42 5.09 -8.38 -10.88
CA ARG A 42 4.42 -9.65 -11.18
C ARG A 42 4.25 -10.52 -9.93
N LEU A 43 5.32 -10.70 -9.16
CA LEU A 43 5.22 -11.50 -7.93
C LEU A 43 4.48 -10.75 -6.82
N SER A 44 4.56 -9.42 -6.79
CA SER A 44 3.75 -8.61 -5.89
C SER A 44 2.26 -8.83 -6.13
N ALA A 45 1.84 -9.00 -7.39
CA ALA A 45 0.44 -9.32 -7.69
C ALA A 45 0.02 -10.70 -7.15
N LEU A 46 0.94 -11.67 -7.12
CA LEU A 46 0.69 -12.98 -6.49
C LEU A 46 0.54 -12.82 -4.97
N GLU A 47 1.41 -12.05 -4.31
CA GLU A 47 1.29 -11.79 -2.87
C GLU A 47 0.01 -11.02 -2.52
N VAL A 48 -0.34 -10.01 -3.31
CA VAL A 48 -1.59 -9.24 -3.18
C VAL A 48 -2.77 -10.18 -3.34
N ARG A 49 -2.80 -11.03 -4.38
CA ARG A 49 -3.88 -11.99 -4.58
C ARG A 49 -3.98 -13.00 -3.44
N ASP A 50 -2.88 -13.61 -3.03
CA ASP A 50 -2.87 -14.57 -1.94
C ASP A 50 -3.43 -13.95 -0.65
N THR A 51 -2.88 -12.80 -0.24
CA THR A 51 -3.33 -12.15 1.01
C THR A 51 -4.76 -11.64 0.93
N PHE A 52 -5.17 -10.98 -0.16
CA PHE A 52 -6.52 -10.46 -0.26
C PHE A 52 -7.55 -11.58 -0.49
N LYS A 53 -7.33 -12.44 -1.48
CA LYS A 53 -8.32 -13.43 -1.92
C LYS A 53 -8.27 -14.71 -1.11
N GLU A 54 -7.12 -15.36 -1.07
CA GLU A 54 -7.00 -16.70 -0.51
C GLU A 54 -7.05 -16.70 1.03
N ARG A 55 -6.72 -15.57 1.67
CA ARG A 55 -6.64 -15.45 3.13
C ARG A 55 -7.66 -14.51 3.76
N MET A 56 -8.15 -13.52 3.00
CA MET A 56 -8.96 -12.43 3.57
C MET A 56 -10.33 -12.28 2.90
N GLY A 57 -10.71 -13.21 2.02
CA GLY A 57 -12.08 -13.32 1.49
C GLY A 57 -12.48 -12.26 0.45
N TRP A 58 -11.50 -11.65 -0.21
CA TRP A 58 -11.71 -10.67 -1.26
C TRP A 58 -11.73 -11.30 -2.65
N THR A 59 -12.59 -10.85 -3.54
CA THR A 59 -12.48 -11.14 -4.97
C THR A 59 -11.37 -10.31 -5.60
N ASP A 60 -10.92 -10.70 -6.80
CA ASP A 60 -9.98 -9.89 -7.58
C ASP A 60 -10.54 -8.47 -7.86
N ARG A 61 -11.86 -8.36 -8.01
CA ARG A 61 -12.55 -7.09 -8.28
C ARG A 61 -12.58 -6.18 -7.06
N GLU A 62 -12.91 -6.71 -5.90
CA GLU A 62 -12.87 -5.98 -4.63
C GLU A 62 -11.44 -5.57 -4.29
N THR A 63 -10.45 -6.44 -4.54
CA THR A 63 -9.03 -6.14 -4.32
C THR A 63 -8.58 -4.92 -5.13
N VAL A 64 -8.87 -4.90 -6.43
CA VAL A 64 -8.51 -3.77 -7.31
C VAL A 64 -9.30 -2.51 -6.91
N ALA A 65 -10.57 -2.65 -6.51
CA ALA A 65 -11.40 -1.54 -6.06
C ALA A 65 -10.85 -0.90 -4.78
N LEU A 66 -10.53 -1.71 -3.76
CA LEU A 66 -10.00 -1.25 -2.47
C LEU A 66 -8.65 -0.58 -2.62
N ILE A 67 -7.70 -1.19 -3.34
CA ILE A 67 -6.37 -0.61 -3.54
C ILE A 67 -6.50 0.68 -4.36
N GLY A 68 -7.23 0.63 -5.49
CA GLY A 68 -7.39 1.79 -6.36
C GLY A 68 -8.13 2.95 -5.70
N GLY A 69 -9.21 2.67 -4.96
CA GLY A 69 -9.99 3.68 -4.26
C GLY A 69 -9.28 4.26 -3.04
N GLY A 70 -8.60 3.42 -2.25
CA GLY A 70 -7.77 3.90 -1.15
C GLY A 70 -6.65 4.82 -1.65
N HIS A 71 -5.95 4.42 -2.72
CA HIS A 71 -4.85 5.19 -3.31
C HIS A 71 -5.30 6.25 -4.33
N THR A 72 -6.60 6.53 -4.46
CA THR A 72 -7.09 7.76 -5.10
C THR A 72 -6.82 8.98 -4.21
N LEU A 73 -6.74 8.78 -2.89
CA LEU A 73 -6.62 9.80 -1.87
C LEU A 73 -5.26 9.76 -1.15
N GLY A 74 -4.81 10.92 -0.69
CA GLY A 74 -3.64 11.07 0.17
C GLY A 74 -2.31 10.83 -0.53
N ARG A 75 -1.33 10.44 0.29
CA ARG A 75 0.08 10.22 -0.08
C ARG A 75 0.78 9.33 0.93
N THR A 76 1.94 8.82 0.56
CA THR A 76 2.92 8.27 1.52
C THR A 76 3.85 9.37 2.05
N HIS A 77 4.50 9.10 3.20
CA HIS A 77 5.35 10.04 3.93
C HIS A 77 6.73 9.44 4.22
N GLY A 78 7.74 10.02 3.58
CA GLY A 78 9.14 9.58 3.62
C GLY A 78 10.11 10.64 3.12
N ASN A 79 9.72 11.92 3.22
CA ASN A 79 10.47 13.06 2.70
C ASN A 79 11.67 13.46 3.57
N CYS A 80 12.22 12.51 4.34
CA CYS A 80 13.35 12.77 5.20
C CYS A 80 14.64 12.22 4.60
N ASN A 81 15.53 13.10 4.17
CA ASN A 81 16.88 12.71 3.78
C ASN A 81 17.72 12.52 5.05
N LEU A 82 17.72 11.30 5.59
CA LEU A 82 18.56 10.91 6.73
C LEU A 82 19.96 10.45 6.31
N ALA A 83 20.36 10.65 5.04
CA ALA A 83 21.70 10.29 4.58
C ALA A 83 22.75 11.11 5.37
N GLY A 84 23.46 10.43 6.29
CA GLY A 84 24.51 11.01 7.13
C GLY A 84 24.10 11.37 8.55
N SER A 85 22.84 11.19 8.96
CA SER A 85 22.38 11.37 10.34
C SER A 85 21.96 10.03 10.97
N LYS A 86 22.68 9.65 12.04
CA LYS A 86 22.43 8.62 13.07
C LYS A 86 21.24 7.66 12.86
N TRP A 87 21.27 6.82 11.82
CA TRP A 87 20.52 5.56 11.76
C TRP A 87 21.45 4.34 11.68
N ASP A 88 22.77 4.55 11.78
CA ASP A 88 23.77 3.49 11.97
C ASP A 88 23.59 2.74 13.30
N ARG A 89 22.86 3.37 14.23
CA ARG A 89 22.25 2.76 15.40
C ARG A 89 20.76 2.87 15.16
N GLN A 90 20.09 1.73 15.07
CA GLN A 90 18.63 1.68 15.01
C GLN A 90 18.05 2.69 16.01
N PRO A 91 16.98 3.43 15.67
CA PRO A 91 16.22 4.07 16.71
C PRO A 91 15.79 2.96 17.67
N PRO A 92 15.69 3.23 18.97
CA PRO A 92 14.81 2.41 19.76
C PRO A 92 13.42 2.62 19.16
N TYR A 93 12.98 1.68 18.31
CA TYR A 93 11.59 1.28 18.31
C TYR A 93 11.35 0.76 19.73
N ASN A 94 11.10 1.67 20.68
CA ASN A 94 10.80 1.25 22.02
C ASN A 94 9.36 0.77 21.97
N GLU A 95 9.21 -0.55 21.97
CA GLU A 95 7.93 -1.26 22.12
C GLU A 95 7.17 -0.86 23.41
N GLU A 96 7.77 0.00 24.24
CA GLU A 96 7.28 0.56 25.48
C GLU A 96 6.86 2.04 25.32
N GLY A 97 5.67 2.31 24.78
CA GLY A 97 5.16 3.68 24.70
C GLY A 97 3.70 3.78 24.27
N PRO A 98 2.78 4.31 25.10
CA PRO A 98 1.35 4.05 24.92
C PRO A 98 0.60 4.89 23.87
N TYR A 99 1.21 5.82 23.13
CA TYR A 99 0.43 6.70 22.23
C TYR A 99 1.19 7.12 20.96
N PHE A 100 0.57 6.86 19.81
CA PHE A 100 0.93 7.29 18.46
C PHE A 100 0.74 8.80 18.20
N GLU A 101 0.39 9.58 19.22
CA GLU A 101 0.06 10.99 19.02
C GLU A 101 1.33 11.84 18.98
N ALA A 102 1.50 12.55 17.86
CA ALA A 102 2.58 13.50 17.72
C ALA A 102 2.37 14.66 18.71
N VAL A 103 3.28 14.86 19.65
CA VAL A 103 3.24 16.00 20.57
C VAL A 103 4.26 17.03 20.08
N PRO A 104 3.81 18.22 19.62
CA PRO A 104 4.71 19.25 19.10
C PRO A 104 5.83 19.60 20.10
N GLY A 105 7.07 19.56 19.63
CA GLY A 105 8.25 19.91 20.43
C GLY A 105 8.71 18.85 21.44
N SER A 106 8.00 17.71 21.58
CA SER A 106 8.42 16.65 22.51
C SER A 106 9.35 15.60 21.87
N GLY A 107 9.53 15.64 20.55
CA GLY A 107 10.15 14.55 19.80
C GLY A 107 9.40 13.23 19.92
N ARG A 108 8.06 13.26 20.06
CA ARG A 108 7.21 12.05 20.03
C ARG A 108 6.30 12.18 18.83
N GLY A 109 6.34 11.20 17.93
CA GLY A 109 5.67 11.14 16.63
C GLY A 109 6.27 10.01 15.79
N PRO A 110 5.71 9.64 14.63
CA PRO A 110 6.29 8.59 13.78
C PRO A 110 7.70 8.93 13.26
N THR A 111 8.10 10.20 13.36
CA THR A 111 9.48 10.58 13.65
C THR A 111 9.53 11.30 14.99
N ASP A 112 10.50 10.97 15.81
CA ASP A 112 10.78 11.55 17.12
C ASP A 112 11.34 13.00 17.02
N GLY A 113 10.87 13.78 16.05
CA GLY A 113 11.40 15.11 15.73
C GLY A 113 12.77 15.09 15.06
N THR A 114 13.32 13.93 14.72
CA THR A 114 14.61 13.78 14.02
C THR A 114 14.60 14.28 12.58
N CYS A 115 13.41 14.43 11.98
CA CYS A 115 13.27 14.96 10.65
C CYS A 115 12.95 16.46 10.64
N GLY A 116 13.78 17.25 9.94
CA GLY A 116 13.63 18.71 9.89
C GLY A 116 14.11 19.39 11.17
N THR A 117 13.84 20.70 11.30
CA THR A 117 14.24 21.52 12.46
C THR A 117 13.11 22.45 12.91
N GLY A 118 13.19 22.94 14.15
CA GLY A 118 12.26 23.92 14.70
C GLY A 118 10.86 23.34 15.02
N PRO A 119 9.82 24.20 15.10
CA PRO A 119 8.47 23.80 15.53
C PRO A 119 7.77 22.76 14.64
N LEU A 120 8.22 22.60 13.40
CA LEU A 120 7.70 21.62 12.44
C LEU A 120 8.54 20.34 12.36
N ALA A 121 9.53 20.17 13.25
CA ALA A 121 10.32 18.95 13.30
C ALA A 121 9.40 17.73 13.50
N GLY A 122 9.52 16.76 12.60
CA GLY A 122 8.70 15.55 12.52
C GLY A 122 7.23 15.73 12.11
N LEU A 123 6.83 16.95 11.72
CA LEU A 123 5.44 17.28 11.37
C LEU A 123 5.31 17.79 9.92
N GLY A 124 4.13 17.62 9.34
CA GLY A 124 3.80 18.16 8.02
C GLY A 124 4.78 17.70 6.93
N PRO A 125 5.53 18.61 6.27
CA PRO A 125 6.54 18.26 5.27
C PRO A 125 7.67 17.33 5.78
N ASN A 126 7.87 17.25 7.09
CA ASN A 126 8.91 16.44 7.75
C ASN A 126 8.37 15.11 8.30
N THR A 127 7.13 14.76 8.00
CA THR A 127 6.54 13.49 8.45
C THR A 127 7.24 12.32 7.75
N VAL A 128 7.60 11.30 8.51
CA VAL A 128 7.91 9.96 7.98
C VAL A 128 7.00 8.97 8.66
N SER A 129 6.46 8.02 7.90
CA SER A 129 5.68 6.91 8.42
C SER A 129 6.14 5.61 7.77
N SER A 130 5.81 5.43 6.49
CA SER A 130 6.17 4.22 5.75
C SER A 130 7.57 4.24 5.15
N GLY A 131 8.24 5.40 5.10
CA GLY A 131 9.50 5.60 4.38
C GLY A 131 9.33 5.80 2.87
N PHE A 132 8.25 5.34 2.24
CA PHE A 132 7.85 5.79 0.90
C PHE A 132 7.39 7.25 0.93
N ASP A 133 7.58 7.99 -0.16
CA ASP A 133 7.13 9.38 -0.23
C ASP A 133 6.46 9.73 -1.56
N GLY A 134 5.32 10.42 -1.46
CA GLY A 134 4.65 11.12 -2.55
C GLY A 134 3.20 10.69 -2.77
N ALA A 135 2.48 11.50 -3.55
CA ALA A 135 1.06 11.29 -3.83
C ALA A 135 0.83 10.34 -4.99
N TRP A 136 -0.29 9.62 -4.97
CA TRP A 136 -0.70 8.75 -6.07
C TRP A 136 -1.38 9.52 -7.22
N THR A 137 -2.03 10.64 -6.93
CA THR A 137 -2.88 11.39 -7.86
C THR A 137 -2.48 12.86 -7.91
N ARG A 138 -2.93 13.61 -8.92
CA ARG A 138 -2.66 15.06 -9.02
C ARG A 138 -3.48 15.86 -8.01
N THR A 139 -4.60 15.30 -7.57
CA THR A 139 -5.55 15.91 -6.64
C THR A 139 -5.76 15.00 -5.42
N PRO A 140 -4.73 14.81 -4.57
CA PRO A 140 -4.75 13.81 -3.50
C PRO A 140 -5.79 14.08 -2.40
N SER A 141 -6.36 15.27 -2.32
CA SER A 141 -7.42 15.61 -1.36
C SER A 141 -8.84 15.50 -1.92
N LYS A 142 -9.01 14.99 -3.15
CA LYS A 142 -10.30 14.90 -3.83
C LYS A 142 -10.47 13.52 -4.46
N TRP A 143 -11.69 12.99 -4.44
CA TRP A 143 -12.03 11.82 -5.24
C TRP A 143 -11.79 12.10 -6.73
N ASN A 144 -11.10 11.18 -7.40
CA ASN A 144 -10.66 11.31 -8.79
C ASN A 144 -10.37 9.92 -9.38
N TYR A 145 -9.95 9.89 -10.65
CA TYR A 145 -9.69 8.64 -11.40
C TYR A 145 -8.24 8.56 -11.92
N ASP A 146 -7.35 9.41 -11.40
CA ASP A 146 -5.96 9.50 -11.82
C ASP A 146 -5.20 8.20 -11.49
N PHE A 147 -5.59 7.49 -10.42
CA PHE A 147 -4.87 6.29 -9.98
C PHE A 147 -4.78 5.27 -11.11
N PHE A 148 -5.91 4.83 -11.69
CA PHE A 148 -5.90 3.86 -12.78
C PHE A 148 -5.34 4.44 -14.07
N ASN A 149 -5.70 5.69 -14.40
CA ASN A 149 -5.21 6.33 -15.62
C ASN A 149 -3.68 6.34 -15.66
N ALA A 150 -3.04 6.95 -14.65
CA ALA A 150 -1.60 7.05 -14.59
C ALA A 150 -0.94 5.67 -14.46
N THR A 151 -1.50 4.74 -13.68
CA THR A 151 -0.90 3.39 -13.53
C THR A 151 -0.84 2.63 -14.86
N LEU A 152 -1.85 2.80 -15.72
CA LEU A 152 -1.97 2.10 -17.00
C LEU A 152 -1.31 2.84 -18.18
N SER A 153 -1.29 4.17 -18.16
CA SER A 153 -0.81 5.01 -19.26
C SER A 153 0.67 5.40 -19.15
N GLU A 154 1.18 5.53 -17.92
CA GLU A 154 2.55 5.99 -17.70
C GLU A 154 3.56 4.86 -17.73
N ARG A 155 4.78 5.19 -18.17
CA ARG A 155 5.93 4.34 -17.92
C ARG A 155 6.48 4.68 -16.54
N TRP A 156 6.61 3.66 -15.69
CA TRP A 156 7.15 3.80 -14.34
C TRP A 156 8.64 3.47 -14.33
N GLU A 157 9.45 4.40 -13.86
CA GLU A 157 10.86 4.16 -13.55
C GLU A 157 11.06 4.00 -12.05
N PRO A 158 11.93 3.08 -11.65
CA PRO A 158 12.17 2.84 -10.24
C PRO A 158 13.08 3.90 -9.62
N VAL A 159 12.78 4.30 -8.40
CA VAL A 159 13.53 5.32 -7.65
C VAL A 159 13.54 4.98 -6.16
N LYS A 160 14.49 5.57 -5.45
CA LYS A 160 14.47 5.61 -3.98
C LYS A 160 13.67 6.82 -3.51
N SER A 161 12.86 6.66 -2.48
CA SER A 161 12.34 7.80 -1.71
C SER A 161 13.51 8.55 -1.05
N PRO A 162 13.31 9.80 -0.56
CA PRO A 162 14.31 10.49 0.24
C PRO A 162 14.77 9.68 1.47
N PHE A 163 13.90 8.84 2.02
CA PHE A 163 14.19 7.92 3.13
C PHE A 163 14.88 6.61 2.69
N GLY A 164 15.04 6.35 1.38
CA GLY A 164 15.70 5.15 0.84
C GLY A 164 14.78 3.95 0.60
N ALA A 165 13.46 4.12 0.65
CA ALA A 165 12.49 3.08 0.32
C ALA A 165 12.31 2.92 -1.19
N ASP A 166 12.05 1.69 -1.65
CA ASP A 166 11.88 1.37 -3.07
C ASP A 166 10.50 1.71 -3.59
N GLN A 167 10.43 2.64 -4.54
CA GLN A 167 9.18 3.07 -5.14
C GLN A 167 9.35 3.34 -6.64
N TRP A 168 8.28 3.80 -7.26
CA TRP A 168 8.22 4.06 -8.69
C TRP A 168 7.76 5.49 -8.95
N TRP A 169 8.32 6.08 -10.00
CA TRP A 169 8.04 7.45 -10.40
C TRP A 169 7.86 7.50 -11.92
N THR A 170 6.94 8.33 -12.41
CA THR A 170 6.61 8.55 -13.81
C THR A 170 7.83 8.94 -14.66
N ALA A 171 8.32 8.06 -15.52
CA ALA A 171 9.54 8.28 -16.31
C ALA A 171 9.47 9.58 -17.14
N ASP A 172 8.31 9.92 -17.70
CA ASP A 172 8.11 11.22 -18.34
C ASP A 172 7.90 12.34 -17.31
N ARG A 173 8.96 13.11 -17.07
CA ARG A 173 8.95 14.26 -16.15
C ARG A 173 8.16 15.47 -16.65
N LYS A 174 7.64 15.43 -17.88
CA LYS A 174 6.76 16.46 -18.46
C LYS A 174 5.29 16.04 -18.50
N SER A 175 4.97 14.80 -18.17
CA SER A 175 3.59 14.32 -18.08
C SER A 175 2.79 15.11 -17.03
N ASN A 176 1.47 15.18 -17.20
CA ASN A 176 0.57 15.66 -16.15
C ASN A 176 0.69 14.86 -14.85
N TYR A 177 1.15 13.61 -14.93
CA TYR A 177 1.39 12.72 -13.79
C TYR A 177 2.85 12.73 -13.31
N ALA A 178 3.68 13.67 -13.77
CA ALA A 178 5.09 13.75 -13.46
C ALA A 178 5.40 13.83 -11.95
N ASN A 179 4.45 14.23 -11.11
CA ASN A 179 4.66 14.32 -9.66
C ASN A 179 4.03 13.15 -8.86
N THR A 180 3.44 12.17 -9.55
CA THR A 180 2.82 11.01 -8.87
C THR A 180 3.85 9.93 -8.55
N ARG A 181 3.50 9.05 -7.61
CA ARG A 181 4.33 7.92 -7.17
C ARG A 181 3.51 6.65 -7.12
N ARG A 182 4.19 5.50 -7.24
CA ARG A 182 3.60 4.18 -7.06
C ARG A 182 4.48 3.31 -6.18
N LEU A 183 3.84 2.45 -5.43
CA LEU A 183 4.48 1.33 -4.75
C LEU A 183 4.53 0.13 -5.72
N THR A 184 5.39 -0.85 -5.45
CA THR A 184 5.44 -2.06 -6.30
C THR A 184 4.12 -2.82 -6.29
N SER A 185 3.42 -2.80 -5.14
CA SER A 185 2.06 -3.31 -4.99
C SER A 185 1.03 -2.58 -5.88
N ASP A 186 1.20 -1.29 -6.14
CA ASP A 186 0.31 -0.56 -7.06
C ASP A 186 0.59 -0.95 -8.52
N VAL A 187 1.87 -0.97 -8.92
CA VAL A 187 2.29 -1.36 -10.28
C VAL A 187 1.90 -2.80 -10.57
N SER A 188 1.77 -3.64 -9.54
CA SER A 188 1.30 -5.02 -9.65
C SER A 188 -0.08 -5.12 -10.32
N LEU A 189 -0.96 -4.13 -10.13
CA LEU A 189 -2.30 -4.09 -10.74
C LEU A 189 -2.25 -3.93 -12.26
N ALA A 190 -1.21 -3.30 -12.80
CA ALA A 190 -1.00 -3.20 -14.24
C ALA A 190 -0.19 -4.38 -14.82
N ALA A 191 0.61 -5.05 -13.99
CA ALA A 191 1.46 -6.17 -14.39
C ALA A 191 0.73 -7.51 -14.45
N ASP A 192 -0.32 -7.69 -13.64
CA ASP A 192 -1.17 -8.89 -13.66
C ASP A 192 -2.32 -8.76 -14.65
N GLY A 193 -2.50 -9.75 -15.53
CA GLY A 193 -3.49 -9.66 -16.60
C GLY A 193 -4.94 -9.60 -16.13
N THR A 194 -5.28 -10.18 -14.98
CA THR A 194 -6.63 -10.11 -14.41
C THR A 194 -6.88 -8.76 -13.75
N TYR A 195 -5.95 -8.30 -12.90
CA TYR A 195 -6.05 -6.97 -12.31
C TYR A 195 -6.03 -5.86 -13.35
N ARG A 196 -5.19 -6.00 -14.40
CA ARG A 196 -5.12 -5.02 -15.48
C ARG A 196 -6.44 -4.88 -16.21
N ARG A 197 -7.15 -5.98 -16.47
CA ARG A 197 -8.49 -5.93 -17.10
C ARG A 197 -9.50 -5.21 -16.23
N ILE A 198 -9.51 -5.48 -14.93
CA ILE A 198 -10.42 -4.81 -13.98
C ILE A 198 -10.07 -3.32 -13.85
N ALA A 199 -8.79 -2.98 -13.74
CA ALA A 199 -8.32 -1.59 -13.71
C ALA A 199 -8.68 -0.83 -14.99
N GLN A 200 -8.57 -1.48 -16.16
CA GLN A 200 -8.97 -0.89 -17.44
C GLN A 200 -10.48 -0.66 -17.52
N GLU A 201 -11.28 -1.58 -16.97
CA GLU A 201 -12.73 -1.43 -16.87
C GLU A 201 -13.09 -0.25 -15.98
N TYR A 202 -12.48 -0.11 -14.80
CA TYR A 202 -12.68 1.04 -13.91
C TYR A 202 -12.24 2.37 -14.51
N LEU A 203 -11.20 2.38 -15.35
CA LEU A 203 -10.80 3.57 -16.09
C LEU A 203 -11.83 3.94 -17.18
N ASN A 204 -12.50 2.96 -17.76
CA ASN A 204 -13.49 3.17 -18.82
C ASN A 204 -14.90 3.45 -18.28
N ASP A 205 -15.20 3.00 -17.06
CA ASP A 205 -16.49 3.13 -16.38
C ASP A 205 -16.29 3.54 -14.91
N HIS A 206 -16.30 4.86 -14.71
CA HIS A 206 -16.11 5.47 -13.40
C HIS A 206 -17.27 5.15 -12.42
N ALA A 207 -18.52 5.08 -12.91
CA ALA A 207 -19.66 4.77 -12.05
C ALA A 207 -19.56 3.34 -11.50
N LYS A 208 -19.06 2.41 -12.32
CA LYS A 208 -18.77 1.05 -11.87
C LYS A 208 -17.63 0.99 -10.87
N PHE A 209 -16.59 1.81 -11.03
CA PHE A 209 -15.54 1.91 -10.02
C PHE A 209 -16.09 2.44 -8.69
N ASP A 210 -16.84 3.55 -8.73
CA ASP A 210 -17.43 4.16 -7.54
C ASP A 210 -18.31 3.18 -6.78
N SER A 211 -19.20 2.47 -7.47
CA SER A 211 -20.08 1.45 -6.87
C SER A 211 -19.26 0.31 -6.25
N ASN A 212 -18.34 -0.29 -7.00
CA ASN A 212 -17.56 -1.43 -6.49
C ASN A 212 -16.64 -1.03 -5.33
N PHE A 213 -16.10 0.19 -5.31
CA PHE A 213 -15.31 0.69 -4.18
C PHE A 213 -16.19 0.92 -2.95
N ALA A 214 -17.36 1.53 -3.10
CA ALA A 214 -18.31 1.72 -2.00
C ALA A 214 -18.71 0.38 -1.37
N ASP A 215 -19.08 -0.61 -2.20
CA ASP A 215 -19.47 -1.94 -1.74
C ASP A 215 -18.31 -2.66 -1.03
N ALA A 216 -17.12 -2.66 -1.65
CA ALA A 216 -15.94 -3.30 -1.07
C ALA A 216 -15.49 -2.61 0.23
N TRP A 217 -15.58 -1.29 0.32
CA TRP A 217 -15.28 -0.53 1.53
C TRP A 217 -16.28 -0.81 2.65
N PHE A 218 -17.57 -0.86 2.32
CA PHE A 218 -18.61 -1.23 3.29
C PHE A 218 -18.32 -2.63 3.86
N LYS A 219 -18.08 -3.61 2.99
CA LYS A 219 -17.65 -4.95 3.41
C LYS A 219 -16.40 -4.90 4.27
N LEU A 220 -15.39 -4.11 3.92
CA LEU A 220 -14.13 -4.01 4.69
C LEU A 220 -14.36 -3.62 6.14
N VAL A 221 -15.21 -2.62 6.38
CA VAL A 221 -15.43 -2.08 7.72
C VAL A 221 -16.56 -2.76 8.50
N HIS A 222 -17.38 -3.60 7.85
CA HIS A 222 -18.49 -4.34 8.49
C HIS A 222 -18.31 -5.86 8.53
N ARG A 223 -17.33 -6.44 7.81
CA ARG A 223 -17.18 -7.90 7.71
C ARG A 223 -17.17 -8.64 9.04
N SER A 224 -16.62 -8.06 10.10
CA SER A 224 -16.56 -8.69 11.42
C SER A 224 -17.83 -8.52 12.25
N ALA A 225 -18.78 -7.65 11.85
CA ALA A 225 -20.01 -7.41 12.59
C ALA A 225 -21.02 -8.58 12.46
N ASP A 226 -20.98 -9.32 11.34
CA ASP A 226 -21.83 -10.48 11.09
C ASP A 226 -21.24 -11.80 11.62
N HIS A 227 -20.17 -11.70 12.41
CA HIS A 227 -19.43 -12.82 13.00
C HIS A 227 -19.43 -12.68 14.53
N PRO A 228 -20.55 -13.02 15.21
CA PRO A 228 -20.78 -12.71 16.62
C PRO A 228 -19.95 -13.57 17.58
N HIS A 229 -19.29 -14.63 17.11
CA HIS A 229 -18.48 -15.50 17.95
C HIS A 229 -16.98 -15.26 17.76
N GLN A 230 -16.22 -15.53 18.83
CA GLN A 230 -14.76 -15.61 18.73
C GLN A 230 -14.38 -16.68 17.71
N ASP A 231 -13.39 -16.37 16.89
CA ASP A 231 -12.81 -17.23 15.85
C ASP A 231 -13.65 -17.44 14.58
N ASP A 232 -14.75 -16.72 14.40
CA ASP A 232 -15.60 -16.86 13.20
C ASP A 232 -14.85 -16.47 11.91
N LEU A 233 -14.03 -15.41 11.97
CA LEU A 233 -13.18 -15.00 10.85
C LEU A 233 -12.11 -16.05 10.53
N GLU A 234 -11.61 -16.76 11.54
CA GLU A 234 -10.63 -17.84 11.46
C GLU A 234 -11.22 -19.14 10.89
N ARG A 235 -12.52 -19.37 11.13
CA ARG A 235 -13.27 -20.48 10.53
C ARG A 235 -13.63 -20.21 9.07
N ASP A 236 -13.88 -18.94 8.74
CA ASP A 236 -14.33 -18.51 7.42
C ASP A 236 -13.21 -18.00 6.49
N VAL A 237 -11.94 -18.23 6.83
CA VAL A 237 -10.71 -17.76 6.14
C VAL A 237 -10.63 -18.06 4.63
N ARG A 238 -11.59 -18.81 4.06
CA ARG A 238 -11.66 -19.13 2.61
C ARG A 238 -13.02 -18.91 1.97
N PHE A 239 -14.00 -18.43 2.73
CA PHE A 239 -15.33 -18.14 2.20
C PHE A 239 -15.42 -16.64 1.93
N CYS A 240 -15.80 -16.27 0.70
CA CYS A 240 -16.14 -14.88 0.41
C CYS A 240 -17.43 -14.57 1.17
N THR A 241 -17.36 -13.70 2.17
CA THR A 241 -18.57 -13.11 2.78
C THR A 241 -19.27 -12.26 1.73
N HIS A 242 -20.53 -12.58 1.46
CA HIS A 242 -21.38 -11.82 0.56
C HIS A 242 -22.24 -10.87 1.40
N PHE A 243 -22.25 -9.60 1.03
CA PHE A 243 -23.15 -8.61 1.61
C PHE A 243 -24.30 -8.39 0.64
N GLU A 244 -25.53 -8.58 1.08
CA GLU A 244 -26.70 -8.10 0.34
C GLU A 244 -26.84 -6.62 0.60
N PHE A 245 -26.47 -5.81 -0.39
CA PHE A 245 -26.72 -4.38 -0.35
C PHE A 245 -28.22 -4.15 -0.64
N LEU A 246 -28.91 -3.48 0.28
CA LEU A 246 -30.28 -3.02 0.03
C LEU A 246 -30.21 -1.91 -1.03
N HIS A 247 -30.61 -2.22 -2.25
CA HIS A 247 -30.75 -1.27 -3.36
C HIS A 247 -31.95 -0.32 -3.16
#